data_AF-A0A840CYI0-F1
#
_entry.id   AF-A0A840CYI0-F1
#
_cell.length_a   1.000
_cell.length_b   1.000
_cell.length_c   1.000
_cell.angle_alpha   90.00
_cell.angle_beta   90.00
_cell.angle_gamma   90.00
#
_symmetry.space_group_name_H-M   'P 1'
#
loop_
_entity.id
_entity.type
_entity.pdbx_description
1 polymer ?
#
loop_
_entity_poly.entity_id
_entity_poly.type
_entity_poly.pdbx_seq_one_letter_code
_entity_poly.pdbx_strand_id
1 'polypeptide(L)' 'MIYEVKYTVRNEEDGTDEVKIFEIDDLVMFDDQPGEFKRLFNSREQCDMMEFDNATVITLSTNRVLITLKEE' A
#
# COMPACT_ATOMS: atom_id res chain seq x y z
N MET A 1 -13.47 -6.00 -1.59
CA MET A 1 -13.67 -4.84 -2.47
C MET A 1 -12.29 -4.45 -2.95
N ILE A 2 -12.12 -4.27 -4.25
CA ILE A 2 -10.82 -3.93 -4.82
C ILE A 2 -10.63 -2.42 -4.75
N TYR A 3 -9.48 -1.98 -4.25
CA TYR A 3 -9.07 -0.59 -4.13
C TYR A 3 -7.82 -0.35 -4.97
N GLU A 4 -7.78 0.78 -5.66
CA GLU A 4 -6.57 1.26 -6.33
C GLU A 4 -5.84 2.23 -5.42
N VAL A 5 -4.64 1.88 -4.98
CA VAL A 5 -3.77 2.74 -4.17
C VAL A 5 -2.58 3.23 -4.98
N LYS A 6 -2.26 4.52 -4.85
CA LYS A 6 -1.21 5.21 -5.62
C LYS A 6 -0.02 5.52 -4.73
N TYR A 7 1.18 5.26 -5.23
CA TYR A 7 2.43 5.54 -4.53
C TYR A 7 3.41 6.23 -5.47
N THR A 8 3.72 7.48 -5.17
CA THR A 8 4.69 8.27 -5.93
C THR A 8 6.11 8.01 -5.41
N VAL A 9 6.94 7.43 -6.27
CA VAL A 9 8.37 7.20 -6.01
C VAL A 9 9.17 8.28 -6.74
N ARG A 10 9.90 9.09 -5.98
CA ARG A 10 10.79 10.09 -6.57
C ARG A 10 12.15 9.46 -6.87
N ASN A 11 12.53 9.44 -8.14
CA ASN A 11 13.87 9.01 -8.55
C ASN A 11 14.86 10.15 -8.31
N GLU A 12 15.81 9.95 -7.39
CA GLU A 12 16.80 10.98 -7.02
C GLU A 12 17.83 11.25 -8.12
N GLU A 13 18.07 10.30 -9.04
CA GLU A 13 19.04 10.43 -10.14
C GLU A 13 18.54 11.31 -11.29
N ASP A 14 17.28 11.13 -11.72
CA ASP A 14 16.67 11.84 -12.85
C ASP A 14 15.69 12.95 -12.43
N GLY A 15 15.36 13.05 -11.14
CA GLY A 15 14.41 14.02 -10.60
C GLY A 15 12.96 13.78 -11.05
N THR A 16 12.66 12.64 -11.66
CA THR A 16 11.32 12.26 -12.13
C THR A 16 10.52 11.56 -11.03
N ASP A 17 9.24 11.89 -10.94
CA ASP A 17 8.28 11.18 -10.10
C ASP A 17 7.64 10.03 -10.89
N GLU A 18 7.79 8.81 -10.42
CA GLU A 18 7.12 7.62 -10.96
C GLU A 18 5.92 7.27 -10.08
N VAL A 19 4.71 7.31 -10.65
CA VAL A 19 3.49 6.92 -9.94
C VAL A 19 3.24 5.42 -10.15
N LYS A 20 3.27 4.67 -9.06
CA LYS A 20 2.88 3.25 -9.04
C LYS A 20 1.44 3.10 -8.58
N ILE A 21 0.69 2.22 -9.23
CA ILE A 21 -0.70 1.92 -8.89
C ILE A 21 -0.78 0.45 -8.49
N PHE A 22 -1.39 0.18 -7.34
CA PHE A 22 -1.62 -1.17 -6.84
C PHE A 22 -3.10 -1.43 -6.68
N GLU A 23 -3.56 -2.57 -7.20
CA GLU A 23 -4.89 -3.10 -6.92
C GLU A 23 -4.80 -4.02 -5.70
N ILE A 24 -5.49 -3.65 -4.61
CA ILE A 24 -5.52 -4.40 -3.36
C ILE A 24 -6.95 -4.75 -2.97
N ASP A 25 -7.19 -5.94 -2.45
CA ASP A 25 -8.53 -6.38 -2.01
C ASP A 25 -8.61 -6.50 -0.49
N ASP A 26 -9.52 -5.78 0.17
CA ASP A 26 -9.68 -5.83 1.63
C ASP A 26 -10.20 -7.20 2.13
N LEU A 27 -10.69 -8.05 1.22
CA LEU A 27 -11.17 -9.39 1.54
C LEU A 27 -10.08 -10.46 1.52
N VAL A 28 -8.91 -10.16 0.94
CA VAL A 28 -7.78 -11.11 0.88
C VAL A 28 -6.72 -10.79 1.92
N MET A 29 -6.00 -11.82 2.34
CA MET A 29 -4.92 -11.67 3.33
C MET A 29 -3.75 -10.90 2.73
N PHE A 30 -3.01 -10.17 3.56
CA PHE A 30 -1.85 -9.39 3.16
C PHE A 30 -0.83 -10.23 2.38
N ASP A 31 -0.62 -11.48 2.76
CA ASP A 31 0.29 -12.40 2.05
C ASP A 31 -0.13 -12.72 0.62
N ASP A 32 -1.42 -12.65 0.30
CA ASP A 32 -1.98 -12.91 -1.04
C ASP A 32 -2.05 -11.64 -1.91
N GLN A 33 -1.75 -10.47 -1.35
CA GLN A 33 -1.66 -9.20 -2.08
C GLN A 33 -0.45 -9.17 -3.03
N PRO A 34 -0.42 -8.23 -4.01
CA PRO A 34 0.68 -8.09 -4.96
C PRO A 34 2.05 -8.01 -4.29
N GLY A 35 3.04 -8.70 -4.89
CA GLY A 35 4.40 -8.78 -4.35
C GLY A 35 5.08 -7.41 -4.18
N GLU A 36 4.87 -6.50 -5.12
CA GLU A 36 5.41 -5.14 -5.04
C GLU A 36 4.77 -4.32 -3.93
N PHE A 37 3.45 -4.41 -3.75
CA PHE A 37 2.74 -3.77 -2.63
C PHE A 37 3.27 -4.27 -1.28
N LYS A 38 3.45 -5.59 -1.13
CA LYS A 38 3.98 -6.18 0.12
C LYS A 38 5.40 -5.69 0.43
N ARG A 39 6.21 -5.41 -0.59
CA ARG A 39 7.59 -4.90 -0.42
C ARG A 39 7.64 -3.47 0.09
N LEU A 40 6.55 -2.72 -0.03
CA LEU A 40 6.49 -1.35 0.48
C LEU A 40 6.43 -1.30 2.01
N PHE A 41 5.97 -2.37 2.66
CA PHE A 41 5.98 -2.50 4.12
C PHE A 41 7.36 -2.99 4.57
N ASN A 42 8.10 -2.12 5.28
CA ASN A 42 9.51 -2.32 5.64
C ASN A 42 9.74 -3.45 6.63
N SER A 43 8.72 -3.82 7.40
CA SER A 43 8.76 -4.98 8.30
C SER A 43 7.39 -5.62 8.30
N ARG A 44 7.31 -6.95 8.24
CA ARG A 44 6.05 -7.70 8.49
C ARG A 44 5.62 -7.61 9.97
N GLU A 45 5.92 -6.50 10.62
CA GLU A 45 5.45 -6.21 11.96
C GLU A 45 3.94 -5.95 11.89
N GLN A 46 3.21 -6.63 12.76
CA GLN A 46 1.77 -6.46 12.86
C GLN A 46 1.48 -4.99 13.23
N CYS A 47 0.43 -4.41 12.63
CA CYS A 47 0.07 -3.00 12.81
C CYS A 47 0.99 -2.00 12.10
N ASP A 48 1.76 -2.43 11.08
CA ASP A 48 2.49 -1.51 10.23
C ASP A 48 1.53 -0.70 9.35
N MET A 49 1.79 0.60 9.26
CA MET A 49 0.96 1.59 8.57
C MET A 49 1.77 2.20 7.44
N MET A 50 1.16 2.26 6.26
CA MET A 50 1.73 2.92 5.11
C MET A 50 0.80 3.98 4.56
N GLU A 51 1.38 5.15 4.32
CA GLU A 51 0.75 6.28 3.65
C GLU A 51 0.94 6.15 2.13
N PHE A 52 -0.17 6.06 1.42
CA PHE A 52 -0.26 6.18 -0.03
C PHE A 52 -0.78 7.58 -0.39
N ASP A 53 -0.65 7.97 -1.65
CA ASP A 53 -1.05 9.30 -2.11
C ASP A 53 -2.55 9.53 -1.90
N ASN A 54 -3.36 8.50 -2.13
CA ASN A 54 -4.83 8.55 -2.07
C ASN A 54 -5.44 7.71 -0.94
N ALA A 55 -4.63 7.04 -0.12
CA ALA A 55 -5.11 6.15 0.92
C ALA A 55 -4.10 5.99 2.06
N THR A 56 -4.55 5.51 3.20
CA THR A 56 -3.71 4.99 4.27
C THR A 56 -4.05 3.51 4.43
N VAL A 57 -3.03 2.65 4.39
CA VAL A 57 -3.20 1.20 4.50
C VAL A 57 -2.52 0.70 5.76
N ILE A 58 -3.25 -0.07 6.56
CA ILE A 58 -2.76 -0.61 7.84
C ILE A 58 -2.84 -2.13 7.77
N THR A 59 -1.74 -2.81 8.07
CA THR A 59 -1.72 -4.26 8.25
C THR A 59 -2.19 -4.61 9.65
N LEU A 60 -3.15 -5.54 9.78
CA LEU A 60 -3.68 -5.96 11.08
C LEU A 60 -2.97 -7.23 11.57
N SER A 61 -3.01 -7.48 12.88
CA SER A 61 -2.49 -8.72 13.48
C SER A 61 -3.15 -10.00 12.95
N THR A 62 -4.34 -9.87 12.35
CA THR A 62 -5.07 -10.95 11.69
C THR A 62 -4.58 -11.26 10.27
N ASN A 63 -3.49 -10.63 9.82
CA ASN A 63 -2.97 -10.68 8.45
C ASN A 63 -3.92 -10.07 7.40
N ARG A 64 -4.88 -9.25 7.82
CA ARG A 64 -5.76 -8.48 6.93
C ARG A 64 -5.22 -7.08 6.74
N VAL A 65 -5.69 -6.40 5.69
CA VAL A 65 -5.41 -4.99 5.44
C VAL A 65 -6.65 -4.16 5.72
N LEU A 66 -6.48 -3.01 6.38
CA LEU A 66 -7.50 -1.97 6.49
C LEU A 66 -7.08 -0.83 5.57
N ILE A 67 -8.01 -0.38 4.73
CA ILE A 67 -7.76 0.64 3.71
C ILE A 67 -8.68 1.81 4.03
N THR A 68 -8.09 2.98 4.26
CA THR A 68 -8.82 4.24 4.47
C THR A 68 -8.48 5.15 3.32
N LEU A 69 -9.46 5.47 2.47
CA LEU A 69 -9.27 6.43 1.39
C LEU A 69 -9.14 7.85 1.97
N LYS A 70 -8.24 8.64 1.42
CA LYS A 70 -8.13 10.07 1.73
C LYS A 70 -9.17 10.80 0.90
N GLU A 71 -10.05 11.56 1.54
CA GLU A 71 -10.91 12.51 0.81
C GLU A 71 -10.02 13.64 0.27
N GLU A 72 -10.11 13.91 -1.04
CA GLU A 72 -9.44 15.06 -1.68
C GLU A 72 -10.00 16.40 -1.19
#